data_AF-A0ABC8S396-F1
#
_entry.id   AF-A0ABC8S396-F1
#
_cell.length_a   1.000
_cell.length_b   1.000
_cell.length_c   1.000
_cell.angle_alpha   90.00
_cell.angle_beta   90.00
_cell.angle_gamma   90.00
#
_symmetry.space_group_name_H-M   'P 1'
#
loop_
_entity.id
_entity.type
_entity.pdbx_description
1 polymer ?
#
loop_
_entity_poly.entity_id
_entity_poly.type
_entity_poly.pdbx_seq_one_letter_code
_entity_poly.pdbx_strand_id
1 'polypeptide(L)'
;MYILPHHHYPLRSPHHARRRHRHLSLTTRVHCSTTTTTETNMTTKSLVIHPPPTLVTAANTALSNRIVLNDPTLESTWSHRVWVASGCTTVIISLAKSISGAADSHMWLEPIFSGLVGYILADLGSGVYHWGIDNYGGAETPMFGSQIAAFQGHHQWPWTITRRQFANNIHALARAITFTVLPIELIFNDPVLHGFVGVYSGCIMFSQQFHAWAHGTKSKLPPLVVALQEAGILVSRSQHAAHHRPPYNNNYCIVSGVWNAFLDKQKVFEALEMILFFKLGVRPRSWSEPNSDWTEDTQTSCSQTTMH
;
A
#
# COMPACT_ATOMS: atom_id res chain seq x y z
N MET A 1 35.04 62.87 -32.13
CA MET A 1 36.15 62.21 -32.86
C MET A 1 35.84 60.72 -32.84
N TYR A 2 35.18 60.23 -33.90
CA TYR A 2 35.74 59.47 -35.03
C TYR A 2 36.11 58.03 -34.64
N ILE A 3 35.74 56.93 -35.31
CA ILE A 3 34.73 56.49 -36.31
C ILE A 3 34.97 54.96 -36.42
N LEU A 4 33.92 54.18 -36.70
CA LEU A 4 33.95 52.74 -37.02
C LEU A 4 34.83 52.38 -38.24
N PRO A 5 35.18 51.09 -38.47
CA PRO A 5 34.41 50.39 -39.50
C PRO A 5 34.11 48.90 -39.23
N HIS A 6 32.91 48.52 -39.66
CA HIS A 6 32.47 47.16 -39.97
C HIS A 6 33.26 46.57 -41.13
N HIS A 7 33.50 45.25 -41.11
CA HIS A 7 33.54 44.46 -42.35
C HIS A 7 32.76 43.13 -42.20
N HIS A 8 31.75 43.00 -43.07
CA HIS A 8 31.05 41.78 -43.47
C HIS A 8 31.94 40.93 -44.39
N TYR A 9 31.79 39.60 -44.37
CA TYR A 9 31.28 38.75 -45.48
C TYR A 9 31.44 37.23 -45.18
N PRO A 10 30.76 36.32 -45.90
CA PRO A 10 29.79 35.37 -45.35
C PRO A 10 30.30 33.92 -45.39
N LEU A 11 29.49 32.94 -44.94
CA LEU A 11 29.23 31.67 -45.67
C LEU A 11 28.26 30.73 -44.94
N ARG A 12 27.14 30.46 -45.64
CA ARG A 12 26.44 29.18 -45.84
C ARG A 12 25.94 28.34 -44.64
N SER A 13 24.61 28.22 -44.62
CA SER A 13 23.80 27.09 -44.11
C SER A 13 24.36 25.72 -44.55
N PRO A 14 24.14 24.67 -43.74
CA PRO A 14 23.18 23.67 -44.23
C PRO A 14 22.20 23.16 -43.16
N HIS A 15 20.97 23.01 -43.61
CA HIS A 15 19.92 22.17 -43.05
C HIS A 15 20.44 20.80 -42.60
N HIS A 16 20.31 20.48 -41.30
CA HIS A 16 20.38 19.10 -40.86
C HIS A 16 19.01 18.43 -40.97
N ALA A 17 18.91 17.62 -42.01
CA ALA A 17 17.80 16.75 -42.33
C ALA A 17 17.50 15.77 -41.18
N ARG A 18 16.22 15.76 -40.80
CA ARG A 18 15.55 14.83 -39.90
C ARG A 18 15.70 13.40 -40.45
N ARG A 19 16.58 12.60 -39.85
CA ARG A 19 16.77 11.17 -40.20
C ARG A 19 15.54 10.38 -39.72
N ARG A 20 14.54 10.23 -40.58
CA ARG A 20 13.45 9.27 -40.40
C ARG A 20 14.03 7.87 -40.59
N HIS A 21 14.11 7.09 -39.51
CA HIS A 21 14.24 5.64 -39.62
C HIS A 21 12.95 5.08 -40.24
N ARG A 22 12.99 4.79 -41.55
CA ARG A 22 12.02 3.91 -42.20
C ARG A 22 12.36 2.48 -41.79
N HIS A 23 11.58 1.90 -40.88
CA HIS A 23 11.48 0.46 -40.81
C HIS A 23 10.79 -0.01 -42.09
N LEU A 24 11.56 -0.61 -43.00
CA LEU A 24 11.04 -1.42 -44.10
C LEU A 24 10.46 -2.69 -43.49
N SER A 25 9.15 -2.70 -43.23
CA SER A 25 8.41 -3.95 -43.03
C SER A 25 8.27 -4.62 -44.40
N LEU A 26 9.13 -5.60 -44.66
CA LEU A 26 8.93 -6.59 -45.71
C LEU A 26 7.70 -7.43 -45.33
N THR A 27 6.58 -7.18 -46.00
CA THR A 27 5.35 -7.94 -45.89
C THR A 27 5.52 -9.28 -46.61
N THR A 28 6.09 -10.28 -45.93
CA THR A 28 6.07 -11.67 -46.45
C THR A 28 4.74 -12.31 -46.07
N ARG A 29 3.81 -12.30 -47.03
CA ARG A 29 2.50 -12.93 -46.94
C ARG A 29 2.67 -14.44 -47.16
N VAL A 30 2.74 -15.21 -46.08
CA VAL A 30 2.70 -16.69 -46.17
C VAL A 30 1.23 -17.11 -46.25
N HIS A 31 0.79 -17.48 -47.46
CA HIS A 31 -0.48 -18.17 -47.66
C HIS A 31 -0.29 -19.64 -47.32
N CYS A 32 -0.89 -20.09 -46.22
CA CYS A 32 -1.08 -21.52 -45.95
C CYS A 32 -2.49 -21.89 -46.44
N SER A 33 -2.57 -22.55 -47.59
CA SER A 33 -3.79 -23.17 -48.10
C SER A 33 -3.98 -24.51 -47.39
N THR A 34 -4.94 -24.58 -46.47
CA THR A 34 -5.41 -25.87 -45.94
C THR A 34 -6.71 -26.21 -46.64
N THR A 35 -6.64 -27.17 -47.56
CA THR A 35 -7.80 -27.78 -48.21
C THR A 35 -8.40 -28.78 -47.22
N THR A 36 -9.56 -28.47 -46.65
CA THR A 36 -10.35 -29.47 -45.90
C THR A 36 -11.53 -29.88 -46.76
N THR A 37 -11.47 -31.11 -47.27
CA THR A 37 -12.55 -31.80 -47.96
C THR A 37 -13.79 -31.89 -47.09
N THR A 38 -14.91 -31.48 -47.67
CA THR A 38 -16.25 -31.58 -47.08
C THR A 38 -16.75 -33.01 -47.22
N GLU A 39 -16.84 -33.76 -46.12
CA GLU A 39 -17.70 -34.96 -46.06
C GLU A 39 -19.01 -34.58 -45.39
N THR A 40 -20.08 -34.54 -46.19
CA THR A 40 -21.47 -34.46 -45.73
C THR A 40 -21.89 -35.81 -45.16
N ASN A 41 -21.95 -35.92 -43.83
CA ASN A 41 -22.72 -36.96 -43.16
C ASN A 41 -23.94 -36.31 -42.48
N MET A 42 -25.10 -36.45 -43.11
CA MET A 42 -26.38 -36.12 -42.49
C MET A 42 -26.63 -37.08 -41.32
N THR A 43 -26.58 -36.56 -40.10
CA THR A 43 -27.18 -37.22 -38.93
C THR A 43 -28.09 -36.21 -38.23
N THR A 44 -29.37 -36.54 -38.24
CA THR A 44 -30.47 -35.82 -37.59
C THR A 44 -30.19 -35.67 -36.10
N LYS A 45 -29.88 -34.46 -35.63
CA LYS A 45 -29.84 -34.14 -34.19
C LYS A 45 -31.07 -33.33 -33.82
N SER A 46 -31.84 -33.89 -32.89
CA SER A 46 -33.02 -33.31 -32.24
C SER A 46 -32.72 -31.92 -31.68
N LEU A 47 -33.62 -30.97 -31.95
CA LEU A 47 -33.64 -29.63 -31.36
C LEU A 47 -33.95 -29.75 -29.86
N VAL A 48 -32.91 -29.62 -29.02
CA VAL A 48 -33.07 -29.42 -27.58
C VAL A 48 -33.23 -27.92 -27.35
N ILE A 49 -34.42 -27.53 -26.89
CA ILE A 49 -34.70 -26.16 -26.43
C ILE A 49 -33.96 -25.96 -25.10
N HIS A 50 -32.97 -25.06 -25.09
CA HIS A 50 -32.34 -24.62 -23.85
C HIS A 50 -33.32 -23.71 -23.07
N PRO A 51 -33.54 -23.93 -21.76
CA PRO A 51 -34.25 -22.95 -20.95
C PRO A 51 -33.43 -21.66 -20.85
N PRO A 52 -34.08 -20.49 -20.70
CA PRO A 52 -33.39 -19.21 -20.62
C PRO A 52 -32.44 -19.18 -19.41
N PRO A 53 -31.35 -18.38 -19.47
CA PRO A 53 -30.39 -18.30 -18.37
C PRO A 53 -31.10 -17.84 -17.10
N THR A 54 -31.10 -18.73 -16.12
CA THR A 54 -31.64 -18.47 -14.78
C THR A 54 -30.95 -17.23 -14.20
N LEU A 55 -31.76 -16.34 -13.62
CA LEU A 55 -31.40 -15.09 -12.96
C LEU A 55 -30.58 -15.35 -11.68
N VAL A 56 -29.37 -15.94 -11.81
CA VAL A 56 -28.57 -16.49 -10.69
C VAL A 56 -27.49 -15.53 -10.20
N THR A 57 -27.25 -14.41 -10.88
CA THR A 57 -26.15 -13.50 -10.54
C THR A 57 -26.49 -12.55 -9.39
N ALA A 58 -27.69 -11.95 -9.34
CA ALA A 58 -27.98 -10.92 -8.33
C ALA A 58 -28.13 -11.47 -6.90
N ALA A 59 -28.77 -12.63 -6.72
CA ALA A 59 -29.03 -13.20 -5.40
C ALA A 59 -27.76 -13.75 -4.73
N ASN A 60 -26.87 -14.39 -5.49
CA ASN A 60 -25.62 -14.93 -4.97
C ASN A 60 -24.62 -13.81 -4.62
N THR A 61 -24.57 -12.74 -5.43
CA THR A 61 -23.76 -11.55 -5.12
C THR A 61 -24.32 -10.78 -3.92
N ALA A 62 -25.65 -10.65 -3.81
CA ALA A 62 -26.28 -10.04 -2.64
C ALA A 62 -26.05 -10.86 -1.37
N LEU A 63 -26.11 -12.20 -1.46
CA LEU A 63 -25.86 -13.11 -0.33
C LEU A 63 -24.38 -13.07 0.09
N SER A 64 -23.44 -13.08 -0.85
CA SER A 64 -22.00 -12.93 -0.58
C SER A 64 -21.68 -11.58 0.07
N ASN A 65 -22.20 -10.48 -0.48
CA ASN A 65 -22.06 -9.14 0.12
C ASN A 65 -22.68 -9.06 1.53
N ARG A 66 -23.81 -9.74 1.76
CA ARG A 66 -24.49 -9.78 3.08
C ARG A 66 -23.73 -10.63 4.10
N ILE A 67 -23.06 -11.70 3.66
CA ILE A 67 -22.20 -12.54 4.50
C ILE A 67 -20.93 -11.75 4.90
N VAL A 68 -20.31 -11.03 3.96
CA VAL A 68 -19.12 -10.20 4.23
C VAL A 68 -19.43 -9.01 5.15
N LEU A 69 -20.63 -8.43 5.06
CA LEU A 69 -21.07 -7.34 5.95
C LEU A 69 -21.31 -7.79 7.40
N ASN A 70 -21.54 -9.08 7.64
CA ASN A 70 -21.85 -9.65 8.95
C ASN A 70 -20.78 -10.61 9.46
N ASP A 71 -19.53 -10.46 9.01
CA ASP A 71 -18.41 -11.29 9.46
C ASP A 71 -18.01 -10.94 10.92
N PRO A 72 -18.25 -11.82 11.90
CA PRO A 72 -17.93 -11.56 13.31
C PRO A 72 -16.42 -11.39 13.54
N THR A 73 -15.57 -11.90 12.65
CA THR A 73 -14.10 -11.79 12.78
C THR A 73 -13.60 -10.35 12.56
N LEU A 74 -14.43 -9.47 12.02
CA LEU A 74 -14.15 -8.04 11.81
C LEU A 74 -14.58 -7.17 13.00
N GLU A 75 -15.31 -7.74 13.96
CA GLU A 75 -15.80 -7.00 15.14
C GLU A 75 -14.73 -6.83 16.23
N SER A 76 -14.88 -5.77 17.03
CA SER A 76 -14.00 -5.48 18.15
C SER A 76 -14.49 -6.15 19.42
N THR A 77 -13.70 -7.11 19.91
CA THR A 77 -13.89 -7.73 21.23
C THR A 77 -13.50 -6.78 22.37
N TRP A 78 -13.90 -7.12 23.60
CA TRP A 78 -13.42 -6.41 24.80
C TRP A 78 -11.90 -6.49 24.96
N SER A 79 -11.29 -7.64 24.63
CA SER A 79 -9.83 -7.80 24.64
C SER A 79 -9.15 -6.81 23.70
N HIS A 80 -9.68 -6.64 22.48
CA HIS A 80 -9.16 -5.63 21.54
C HIS A 80 -9.21 -4.23 22.16
N ARG A 81 -10.35 -3.87 22.75
CA ARG A 81 -10.57 -2.55 23.35
C ARG A 81 -9.64 -2.29 24.54
N VAL A 82 -9.40 -3.29 25.38
CA VAL A 82 -8.45 -3.19 26.51
C VAL A 82 -7.04 -2.93 25.99
N TRP A 83 -6.57 -3.67 24.99
CA TRP A 83 -5.24 -3.44 24.42
C TRP A 83 -5.09 -2.06 23.79
N VAL A 84 -6.13 -1.59 23.08
CA VAL A 84 -6.14 -0.22 22.54
C VAL A 84 -6.10 0.81 23.66
N ALA A 85 -6.89 0.63 24.72
CA ALA A 85 -6.85 1.54 25.86
C ALA A 85 -5.45 1.57 26.50
N SER A 86 -4.83 0.41 26.75
CA SER A 86 -3.47 0.32 27.29
C SER A 86 -2.43 1.01 26.39
N GLY A 87 -2.46 0.74 25.09
CA GLY A 87 -1.55 1.35 24.13
C GLY A 87 -1.71 2.87 24.08
N CYS A 88 -2.95 3.37 23.96
CA CYS A 88 -3.25 4.80 24.01
C CYS A 88 -2.78 5.45 25.31
N THR A 89 -3.00 4.79 26.46
CA THR A 89 -2.51 5.30 27.75
C THR A 89 -0.99 5.42 27.76
N THR A 90 -0.25 4.43 27.26
CA THR A 90 1.23 4.52 27.20
C THR A 90 1.72 5.66 26.31
N VAL A 91 1.10 5.86 25.13
CA VAL A 91 1.44 6.97 24.22
C VAL A 91 1.12 8.32 24.88
N ILE A 92 -0.04 8.44 25.52
CA ILE A 92 -0.46 9.67 26.21
C ILE A 92 0.49 10.00 27.36
N ILE A 93 0.90 9.00 28.15
CA ILE A 93 1.88 9.20 29.23
C ILE A 93 3.21 9.73 28.65
N SER A 94 3.69 9.13 27.57
CA SER A 94 4.91 9.59 26.89
C SER A 94 4.79 11.06 26.47
N LEU A 95 3.72 11.40 25.75
CA LEU A 95 3.50 12.78 25.30
C LEU A 95 3.32 13.75 26.48
N ALA A 96 2.64 13.34 27.54
CA ALA A 96 2.45 14.15 28.74
C ALA A 96 3.79 14.41 29.46
N LYS A 97 4.63 13.39 29.63
CA LYS A 97 5.98 13.53 30.22
C LYS A 97 6.88 14.40 29.36
N SER A 98 6.77 14.30 28.04
CA SER A 98 7.46 15.20 27.10
C SER A 98 7.05 16.66 27.32
N ILE A 99 5.74 16.94 27.36
CA ILE A 99 5.21 18.30 27.55
C ILE A 99 5.54 18.85 28.94
N SER A 100 5.34 18.08 30.00
CA SER A 100 5.66 18.49 31.37
C SER A 100 7.16 18.74 31.53
N GLY A 101 8.02 17.84 31.08
CA GLY A 101 9.47 18.03 31.17
C GLY A 101 9.97 19.20 30.32
N ALA A 102 9.36 19.44 29.15
CA ALA A 102 9.66 20.61 28.32
C ALA A 102 9.27 21.93 29.02
N ALA A 103 8.12 21.94 29.69
CA ALA A 103 7.66 23.10 30.45
C ALA A 103 8.56 23.38 31.65
N ASP A 104 8.87 22.35 32.45
CA ASP A 104 9.70 22.45 33.65
C ASP A 104 11.14 22.88 33.34
N SER A 105 11.65 22.46 32.19
CA SER A 105 13.01 22.74 31.74
C SER A 105 13.11 23.90 30.74
N HIS A 106 11.99 24.54 30.41
CA HIS A 106 11.89 25.62 29.40
C HIS A 106 12.47 25.28 28.01
N MET A 107 12.44 24.01 27.59
CA MET A 107 13.05 23.50 26.35
C MET A 107 12.02 22.93 25.37
N TRP A 108 11.33 23.81 24.63
CA TRP A 108 10.24 23.38 23.75
C TRP A 108 10.70 22.83 22.41
N LEU A 109 11.84 23.29 21.89
CA LEU A 109 12.25 23.00 20.52
C LEU A 109 12.75 21.56 20.36
N GLU A 110 13.50 21.06 21.34
CA GLU A 110 14.15 19.76 21.28
C GLU A 110 13.14 18.62 21.31
N PRO A 111 12.12 18.59 22.19
CA PRO A 111 11.09 17.56 22.17
C PRO A 111 10.16 17.64 20.95
N ILE A 112 9.90 18.84 20.43
CA ILE A 112 9.13 19.01 19.18
C ILE A 112 9.93 18.44 18.00
N PHE A 113 11.21 18.77 17.91
CA PHE A 113 12.09 18.27 16.87
C PHE A 113 12.25 16.76 16.97
N SER A 114 12.43 16.21 18.17
CA SER A 114 12.51 14.76 18.37
C SER A 114 11.22 14.06 18.00
N GLY A 115 10.06 14.66 18.30
CA GLY A 115 8.75 14.18 17.85
C GLY A 115 8.65 14.14 16.31
N LEU A 116 9.10 15.20 15.62
CA LEU A 116 9.15 15.23 14.15
C LEU A 116 10.05 14.11 13.59
N VAL A 117 11.23 13.91 14.18
CA VAL A 117 12.11 12.78 13.81
C VAL A 117 11.39 11.44 14.05
N GLY A 118 10.66 11.31 15.17
CA GLY A 118 9.84 10.15 15.48
C GLY A 118 8.77 9.87 14.42
N TYR A 119 8.07 10.89 13.95
CA TYR A 119 7.09 10.76 12.87
C TYR A 119 7.72 10.28 11.54
N ILE A 120 8.83 10.90 11.13
CA ILE A 120 9.55 10.52 9.90
C ILE A 120 10.09 9.09 9.99
N LEU A 121 10.66 8.70 11.13
CA LEU A 121 11.17 7.34 11.32
C LEU A 121 10.06 6.31 11.50
N ALA A 122 8.89 6.67 12.03
CA ALA A 122 7.76 5.76 12.10
C ALA A 122 7.23 5.40 10.71
N ASP A 123 7.21 6.35 9.77
CA ASP A 123 6.86 6.06 8.38
C ASP A 123 7.86 5.09 7.74
N LEU A 124 9.17 5.32 7.91
CA LEU A 124 10.21 4.38 7.45
C LEU A 124 10.05 2.99 8.09
N GLY A 125 9.87 2.94 9.41
CA GLY A 125 9.68 1.69 10.15
C GLY A 125 8.46 0.91 9.68
N SER A 126 7.36 1.60 9.37
CA SER A 126 6.16 0.99 8.80
C SER A 126 6.45 0.34 7.44
N GLY A 127 7.24 0.99 6.59
CA GLY A 127 7.62 0.46 5.28
C GLY A 127 8.54 -0.74 5.36
N VAL A 128 9.55 -0.71 6.24
CA VAL A 128 10.46 -1.85 6.46
C VAL A 128 9.68 -3.07 6.97
N TYR A 129 8.77 -2.85 7.93
CA TYR A 129 7.94 -3.93 8.46
C TYR A 129 7.00 -4.50 7.38
N HIS A 130 6.32 -3.63 6.63
CA HIS A 130 5.39 -4.02 5.56
C HIS A 130 6.09 -4.78 4.43
N TRP A 131 7.25 -4.29 3.96
CA TRP A 131 8.08 -5.02 3.00
C TRP A 131 8.45 -6.42 3.51
N GLY A 132 8.83 -6.53 4.80
CA GLY A 132 9.25 -7.79 5.39
C GLY A 132 8.13 -8.85 5.42
N ILE A 133 6.94 -8.48 5.88
CA ILE A 133 5.81 -9.42 6.02
C ILE A 133 5.17 -9.79 4.68
N ASP A 134 5.23 -8.91 3.68
CA ASP A 134 4.75 -9.24 2.33
C ASP A 134 5.68 -10.25 1.65
N ASN A 135 6.99 -10.11 1.87
CA ASN A 135 7.99 -10.86 1.12
C ASN A 135 8.47 -12.15 1.78
N TYR A 136 8.44 -12.26 3.10
CA TYR A 136 9.11 -13.35 3.82
C TYR A 136 8.19 -14.07 4.81
N GLY A 137 8.52 -15.33 5.05
CA GLY A 137 7.72 -16.20 5.91
C GLY A 137 6.37 -16.58 5.31
N GLY A 138 5.48 -17.04 6.19
CA GLY A 138 4.13 -17.51 5.89
C GLY A 138 3.33 -17.73 7.18
N ALA A 139 2.13 -18.28 7.07
CA ALA A 139 1.20 -18.48 8.20
C ALA A 139 1.79 -19.22 9.40
N GLU A 140 2.77 -20.11 9.17
CA GLU A 140 3.44 -20.91 10.20
C GLU A 140 4.66 -20.22 10.84
N THR A 141 4.96 -18.97 10.45
CA THR A 141 6.11 -18.24 11.00
C THR A 141 5.87 -17.96 12.49
N PRO A 142 6.79 -18.34 13.39
CA PRO A 142 6.61 -18.09 14.81
C PRO A 142 6.40 -16.61 15.09
N MET A 143 5.40 -16.30 15.92
CA MET A 143 4.99 -14.95 16.36
C MET A 143 4.43 -14.02 15.26
N PHE A 144 4.87 -14.16 14.01
CA PHE A 144 4.53 -13.28 12.88
C PHE A 144 3.57 -13.90 11.86
N GLY A 145 3.30 -15.20 11.95
CA GLY A 145 2.58 -15.93 10.92
C GLY A 145 1.15 -15.43 10.69
N SER A 146 0.43 -15.07 11.76
CA SER A 146 -0.92 -14.50 11.63
C SER A 146 -0.91 -13.12 10.99
N GLN A 147 0.10 -12.29 11.26
CA GLN A 147 0.28 -10.98 10.65
C GLN A 147 0.65 -11.12 9.17
N ILE A 148 1.57 -12.03 8.85
CA ILE A 148 1.96 -12.34 7.47
C ILE A 148 0.75 -12.79 6.67
N ALA A 149 -0.02 -13.77 7.18
CA ALA A 149 -1.23 -14.23 6.52
C ALA A 149 -2.28 -13.12 6.33
N ALA A 150 -2.45 -12.24 7.33
CA ALA A 150 -3.39 -11.12 7.25
C ALA A 150 -2.98 -10.06 6.21
N PHE A 151 -1.70 -9.72 6.12
CA PHE A 151 -1.20 -8.75 5.13
C PHE A 151 -1.25 -9.31 3.71
N GLN A 152 -0.90 -10.57 3.52
CA GLN A 152 -0.98 -11.25 2.23
C GLN A 152 -2.43 -11.37 1.75
N GLY A 153 -3.33 -11.88 2.60
CA GLY A 153 -4.75 -11.98 2.26
C GLY A 153 -5.42 -10.62 2.01
N HIS A 154 -4.87 -9.54 2.55
CA HIS A 154 -5.37 -8.17 2.29
C HIS A 154 -5.13 -7.72 0.85
N HIS A 155 -4.07 -8.16 0.17
CA HIS A 155 -3.87 -7.84 -1.25
C HIS A 155 -4.94 -8.50 -2.13
N GLN A 156 -5.41 -9.69 -1.74
CA GLN A 156 -6.52 -10.37 -2.39
C GLN A 156 -7.89 -9.72 -2.08
N TRP A 157 -8.12 -9.33 -0.82
CA TRP A 157 -9.40 -8.79 -0.35
C TRP A 157 -9.24 -7.42 0.35
N PRO A 158 -8.85 -6.36 -0.39
CA PRO A 158 -8.46 -5.08 0.19
C PRO A 158 -9.59 -4.34 0.90
N TRP A 159 -10.85 -4.62 0.56
CA TRP A 159 -11.99 -3.99 1.24
C TRP A 159 -12.13 -4.41 2.70
N THR A 160 -11.57 -5.57 3.10
CA THR A 160 -11.74 -6.12 4.46
C THR A 160 -11.19 -5.19 5.54
N ILE A 161 -10.05 -4.52 5.27
CA ILE A 161 -9.46 -3.57 6.22
C ILE A 161 -10.37 -2.37 6.50
N THR A 162 -11.19 -1.96 5.51
CA THR A 162 -12.14 -0.84 5.67
C THR A 162 -13.40 -1.22 6.46
N ARG A 163 -13.64 -2.51 6.64
CA ARG A 163 -14.80 -3.07 7.37
C ARG A 163 -14.44 -3.51 8.78
N ARG A 164 -13.15 -3.80 9.04
CA ARG A 164 -12.64 -4.13 10.36
C ARG A 164 -12.85 -2.98 11.34
N GLN A 165 -13.49 -3.26 12.46
CA GLN A 165 -13.71 -2.24 13.50
C GLN A 165 -12.38 -1.75 14.08
N PHE A 166 -12.35 -0.48 14.48
CA PHE A 166 -11.14 0.24 14.92
C PHE A 166 -10.26 -0.55 15.91
N ALA A 167 -10.83 -1.07 17.01
CA ALA A 167 -10.02 -1.75 18.02
C ALA A 167 -9.47 -3.08 17.50
N ASN A 168 -10.27 -3.85 16.75
CA ASN A 168 -9.79 -5.04 16.05
C ASN A 168 -8.62 -4.70 15.11
N ASN A 169 -8.70 -3.59 14.38
CA ASN A 169 -7.67 -3.18 13.42
C ASN A 169 -6.31 -2.85 14.07
N ILE A 170 -6.28 -2.27 15.27
CA ILE A 170 -5.03 -1.75 15.86
C ILE A 170 -4.55 -2.47 17.14
N HIS A 171 -5.35 -3.37 17.74
CA HIS A 171 -5.03 -3.94 19.05
C HIS A 171 -3.68 -4.67 19.13
N ALA A 172 -3.26 -5.35 18.05
CA ALA A 172 -1.99 -6.09 18.04
C ALA A 172 -0.79 -5.14 18.18
N LEU A 173 -0.84 -4.00 17.49
CA LEU A 173 0.15 -2.94 17.60
C LEU A 173 0.04 -2.23 18.94
N ALA A 174 -1.17 -1.95 19.43
CA ALA A 174 -1.37 -1.35 20.75
C ALA A 174 -0.80 -2.22 21.88
N ARG A 175 -0.93 -3.54 21.79
CA ARG A 175 -0.29 -4.50 22.69
C ARG A 175 1.23 -4.45 22.59
N ALA A 176 1.79 -4.47 21.38
CA ALA A 176 3.24 -4.38 21.17
C ALA A 176 3.80 -3.05 21.74
N ILE A 177 3.13 -1.93 21.47
CA ILE A 177 3.49 -0.62 22.03
C ILE A 177 3.39 -0.62 23.55
N THR A 178 2.34 -1.20 24.14
CA THR A 178 2.22 -1.31 25.60
C THR A 178 3.44 -1.99 26.19
N PHE A 179 3.87 -3.14 25.66
CA PHE A 179 5.00 -3.89 26.19
C PHE A 179 6.37 -3.23 25.93
N THR A 180 6.52 -2.50 24.83
CA THR A 180 7.80 -1.90 24.43
C THR A 180 8.01 -0.50 25.00
N VAL A 181 6.96 0.31 25.10
CA VAL A 181 7.03 1.70 25.55
C VAL A 181 6.87 1.82 27.07
N LEU A 182 6.02 1.01 27.72
CA LEU A 182 5.82 1.10 29.17
C LEU A 182 7.12 1.02 29.98
N PRO A 183 8.09 0.12 29.69
CA PRO A 183 9.37 0.13 30.40
C PRO A 183 10.14 1.44 30.23
N ILE A 184 10.08 2.06 29.05
CA ILE A 184 10.72 3.37 28.80
C ILE A 184 10.09 4.44 29.69
N GLU A 185 8.76 4.43 29.78
CA GLU A 185 7.99 5.35 30.63
C GLU A 185 8.30 5.22 32.12
N LEU A 186 8.64 4.02 32.58
CA LEU A 186 8.97 3.75 33.98
C LEU A 186 10.42 4.05 34.34
N ILE A 187 11.34 3.96 33.39
CA ILE A 187 12.79 4.05 33.64
C ILE A 187 13.34 5.45 33.36
N PHE A 188 12.85 6.11 32.31
CA PHE A 188 13.41 7.39 31.85
C PHE A 188 12.46 8.55 32.17
N ASN A 189 13.01 9.76 32.34
CA ASN A 189 12.25 11.00 32.53
C ASN A 189 12.85 12.13 31.67
N ASP A 190 13.22 11.81 30.43
CA ASP A 190 13.80 12.78 29.49
C ASP A 190 12.73 13.27 28.50
N PRO A 191 12.43 14.58 28.44
CA PRO A 191 11.33 15.09 27.62
C PRO A 191 11.59 14.92 26.12
N VAL A 192 12.86 14.91 25.68
CA VAL A 192 13.23 14.73 24.28
C VAL A 192 12.98 13.28 23.83
N LEU A 193 13.41 12.31 24.64
CA LEU A 193 13.14 10.89 24.44
C LEU A 193 11.64 10.62 24.40
N HIS A 194 10.88 11.16 25.35
CA HIS A 194 9.43 10.98 25.39
C HIS A 194 8.71 11.66 24.21
N GLY A 195 9.23 12.78 23.70
CA GLY A 195 8.71 13.41 22.47
C GLY A 195 8.88 12.48 21.27
N PHE A 196 10.08 11.91 21.11
CA PHE A 196 10.37 10.93 20.06
C PHE A 196 9.51 9.67 20.21
N VAL A 197 9.54 9.03 21.39
CA VAL A 197 8.86 7.76 21.66
C VAL A 197 7.35 7.91 21.55
N GLY A 198 6.77 8.98 22.11
CA GLY A 198 5.34 9.24 22.03
C GLY A 198 4.85 9.40 20.60
N VAL A 199 5.52 10.21 19.78
CA VAL A 199 5.12 10.41 18.38
C VAL A 199 5.39 9.17 17.54
N TYR A 200 6.58 8.56 17.65
CA TYR A 200 6.94 7.35 16.90
C TYR A 200 5.96 6.21 17.18
N SER A 201 5.76 5.88 18.47
CA SER A 201 4.88 4.79 18.89
C SER A 201 3.42 5.06 18.57
N GLY A 202 2.97 6.31 18.70
CA GLY A 202 1.63 6.73 18.26
C GLY A 202 1.43 6.47 16.76
N CYS A 203 2.36 6.93 15.93
CA CYS A 203 2.28 6.71 14.48
C CYS A 203 2.28 5.22 14.11
N ILE A 204 3.16 4.42 14.72
CA ILE A 204 3.19 2.96 14.49
C ILE A 204 1.88 2.32 14.93
N MET A 205 1.36 2.64 16.11
CA MET A 205 0.11 2.06 16.62
C MET A 205 -1.09 2.33 15.72
N PHE A 206 -1.21 3.57 15.23
CA PHE A 206 -2.31 3.99 14.37
C PHE A 206 -2.09 3.71 12.88
N SER A 207 -0.92 3.20 12.48
CA SER A 207 -0.56 2.95 11.08
C SER A 207 -1.58 2.08 10.33
N GLN A 208 -2.13 1.05 10.97
CA GLN A 208 -3.18 0.21 10.37
C GLN A 208 -4.49 0.97 10.15
N GLN A 209 -4.78 1.99 10.96
CA GLN A 209 -5.95 2.84 10.73
C GLN A 209 -5.70 3.84 9.60
N PHE A 210 -4.48 4.35 9.47
CA PHE A 210 -4.06 5.20 8.34
C PHE A 210 -4.13 4.41 7.03
N HIS A 211 -3.63 3.18 7.03
CA HIS A 211 -3.75 2.22 5.96
C HIS A 211 -5.22 1.95 5.59
N ALA A 212 -6.10 1.71 6.57
CA ALA A 212 -7.53 1.52 6.32
C ALA A 212 -8.17 2.76 5.64
N TRP A 213 -7.80 3.97 6.07
CA TRP A 213 -8.24 5.20 5.42
C TRP A 213 -7.69 5.37 4.01
N ALA A 214 -6.49 4.86 3.70
CA ALA A 214 -5.94 4.87 2.35
C ALA A 214 -6.76 4.03 1.35
N HIS A 215 -7.54 3.06 1.82
CA HIS A 215 -8.50 2.32 0.98
C HIS A 215 -9.84 3.05 0.79
N GLY A 216 -10.14 4.05 1.64
CA GLY A 216 -11.41 4.76 1.64
C GLY A 216 -11.58 5.76 0.49
N THR A 217 -12.79 5.87 -0.06
CA THR A 217 -13.12 6.99 -0.95
C THR A 217 -13.29 8.27 -0.13
N LYS A 218 -12.91 9.43 -0.70
CA LYS A 218 -13.02 10.74 -0.01
C LYS A 218 -14.41 10.98 0.61
N SER A 219 -15.48 10.57 -0.08
CA SER A 219 -16.86 10.71 0.38
C SER A 219 -17.23 9.89 1.62
N LYS A 220 -16.45 8.86 1.96
CA LYS A 220 -16.69 7.96 3.10
C LYS A 220 -15.78 8.25 4.28
N LEU A 221 -14.80 9.14 4.11
CA LEU A 221 -13.83 9.47 5.14
C LEU A 221 -14.24 10.76 5.87
N PRO A 222 -13.88 10.91 7.15
CA PRO A 222 -14.03 12.19 7.84
C PRO A 222 -13.28 13.31 7.10
N PRO A 223 -13.83 14.54 7.01
CA PRO A 223 -13.19 15.64 6.29
C PRO A 223 -11.75 15.93 6.74
N LEU A 224 -11.48 15.79 8.04
CA LEU A 224 -10.14 15.97 8.59
C LEU A 224 -9.15 14.92 8.06
N VAL A 225 -9.57 13.65 7.94
CA VAL A 225 -8.72 12.59 7.39
C VAL A 225 -8.37 12.89 5.93
N VAL A 226 -9.36 13.34 5.15
CA VAL A 226 -9.14 13.75 3.75
C VAL A 226 -8.14 14.90 3.67
N ALA A 227 -8.30 15.93 4.50
CA ALA A 227 -7.38 17.06 4.54
C ALA A 227 -5.94 16.64 4.90
N LEU A 228 -5.78 15.72 5.87
CA LEU A 228 -4.48 15.20 6.26
C LEU A 228 -3.83 14.35 5.15
N GLN A 229 -4.61 13.56 4.40
CA GLN A 229 -4.11 12.82 3.25
C GLN A 229 -3.70 13.74 2.10
N GLU A 230 -4.46 14.80 1.84
CA GLU A 230 -4.13 15.80 0.81
C GLU A 230 -2.92 16.65 1.19
N ALA A 231 -2.70 16.89 2.48
CA ALA A 231 -1.51 17.57 2.99
C ALA A 231 -0.25 16.68 3.04
N GLY A 232 -0.38 15.37 2.73
CA GLY A 232 0.73 14.42 2.83
C GLY A 232 1.13 14.06 4.27
N ILE A 233 0.27 14.37 5.26
CA ILE A 233 0.50 14.01 6.66
C ILE A 233 0.09 12.54 6.91
N LEU A 234 -0.92 12.06 6.20
CA LEU A 234 -1.32 10.66 6.19
C LEU A 234 -1.17 10.08 4.78
N VAL A 235 -0.87 8.79 4.70
CA VAL A 235 -0.72 8.09 3.42
C VAL A 235 -1.98 8.25 2.57
N SER A 236 -1.79 8.68 1.32
CA SER A 236 -2.89 8.93 0.39
C SER A 236 -3.41 7.63 -0.23
N ARG A 237 -4.67 7.65 -0.66
CA ARG A 237 -5.25 6.55 -1.45
C ARG A 237 -4.48 6.26 -2.73
N SER A 238 -3.96 7.28 -3.43
CA SER A 238 -3.22 7.08 -4.67
C SER A 238 -1.88 6.40 -4.46
N GLN A 239 -1.13 6.79 -3.41
CA GLN A 239 0.14 6.12 -3.08
C GLN A 239 -0.10 4.67 -2.68
N HIS A 240 -1.06 4.41 -1.80
CA HIS A 240 -1.31 3.04 -1.37
C HIS A 240 -1.92 2.17 -2.48
N ALA A 241 -2.77 2.73 -3.36
CA ALA A 241 -3.26 2.01 -4.53
C ALA A 241 -2.16 1.67 -5.56
N ALA A 242 -1.02 2.37 -5.55
CA ALA A 242 0.13 2.01 -6.38
C ALA A 242 0.85 0.76 -5.85
N HIS A 243 0.87 0.57 -4.52
CA HIS A 243 1.40 -0.63 -3.88
C HIS A 243 0.59 -1.89 -4.22
N HIS A 244 -0.74 -1.78 -4.31
CA HIS A 244 -1.66 -2.87 -4.68
C HIS A 244 -1.60 -3.28 -6.16
N ARG A 245 -0.59 -2.83 -6.91
CA ARG A 245 -0.43 -3.18 -8.32
C ARG A 245 0.79 -4.08 -8.50
N PRO A 246 0.72 -5.05 -9.43
CA PRO A 246 1.90 -5.79 -9.85
C PRO A 246 3.07 -4.87 -10.17
N PRO A 247 4.30 -5.22 -9.72
CA PRO A 247 4.70 -6.46 -9.06
C PRO A 247 4.69 -6.40 -7.51
N TYR A 248 3.87 -5.53 -6.89
CA TYR A 248 3.72 -5.43 -5.42
C TYR A 248 5.01 -5.12 -4.66
N ASN A 249 5.90 -4.34 -5.28
CA ASN A 249 7.27 -4.11 -4.80
C ASN A 249 7.60 -2.65 -4.45
N ASN A 250 6.58 -1.81 -4.25
CA ASN A 250 6.75 -0.37 -4.06
C ASN A 250 5.77 0.17 -3.01
N ASN A 251 5.94 1.44 -2.60
CA ASN A 251 5.02 2.17 -1.74
C ASN A 251 4.64 1.47 -0.41
N TYR A 252 5.61 0.85 0.26
CA TYR A 252 5.39 0.08 1.49
C TYR A 252 5.04 0.93 2.74
N CYS A 253 5.45 2.19 2.82
CA CYS A 253 5.19 3.03 4.00
C CYS A 253 3.71 3.46 4.08
N ILE A 254 3.11 3.27 5.25
CA ILE A 254 1.66 3.42 5.49
C ILE A 254 1.30 4.46 6.57
N VAL A 255 2.28 5.21 7.10
CA VAL A 255 1.97 6.33 8.00
C VAL A 255 1.61 7.55 7.18
N SER A 256 2.59 8.13 6.50
CA SER A 256 2.46 9.27 5.61
C SER A 256 2.86 8.96 4.17
N GLY A 257 3.70 7.94 3.98
CA GLY A 257 4.31 7.61 2.70
C GLY A 257 5.42 8.58 2.29
N VAL A 258 5.95 9.40 3.21
CA VAL A 258 7.03 10.36 2.92
C VAL A 258 8.30 9.67 2.42
N TRP A 259 8.55 8.44 2.87
CA TRP A 259 9.72 7.66 2.43
C TRP A 259 9.53 6.95 1.09
N ASN A 260 8.29 6.69 0.66
CA ASN A 260 8.02 5.82 -0.49
C ASN A 260 8.76 6.27 -1.75
N ALA A 261 8.62 7.54 -2.13
CA ALA A 261 9.26 8.06 -3.34
C ALA A 261 10.79 7.94 -3.32
N PHE A 262 11.42 8.11 -2.15
CA PHE A 262 12.86 7.97 -2.00
C PHE A 262 13.27 6.49 -2.05
N LEU A 263 12.63 5.62 -1.26
CA LEU A 263 12.95 4.20 -1.18
C LEU A 263 12.77 3.51 -2.54
N ASP A 264 11.67 3.79 -3.23
CA ASP A 264 11.36 3.24 -4.55
C ASP A 264 12.37 3.72 -5.61
N LYS A 265 12.72 5.02 -5.60
CA LYS A 265 13.69 5.59 -6.55
C LYS A 265 15.08 4.98 -6.38
N GLN A 266 15.49 4.75 -5.14
CA GLN A 266 16.81 4.17 -4.82
C GLN A 266 16.80 2.63 -4.84
N LYS A 267 15.65 2.00 -5.06
CA LYS A 267 15.49 0.54 -5.03
C LYS A 267 16.02 -0.11 -3.75
N VAL A 268 15.75 0.54 -2.62
CA VAL A 268 16.32 0.13 -1.32
C VAL A 268 15.88 -1.28 -0.98
N PHE A 269 14.60 -1.59 -1.16
CA PHE A 269 14.06 -2.90 -0.82
C PHE A 269 14.55 -3.99 -1.77
N GLU A 270 14.65 -3.72 -3.06
CA GLU A 270 15.23 -4.67 -4.01
C GLU A 270 16.72 -4.94 -3.70
N ALA A 271 17.48 -3.92 -3.28
CA ALA A 271 18.85 -4.12 -2.83
C ALA A 271 18.91 -5.02 -1.58
N LEU A 272 18.02 -4.83 -0.60
CA LEU A 272 17.91 -5.68 0.58
C LEU A 272 17.50 -7.12 0.23
N GLU A 273 16.57 -7.29 -0.72
CA GLU A 273 16.19 -8.60 -1.26
C GLU A 273 17.39 -9.33 -1.88
N MET A 274 18.19 -8.65 -2.70
CA MET A 274 19.41 -9.24 -3.27
C MET A 274 20.40 -9.65 -2.18
N ILE A 275 20.57 -8.84 -1.13
CA ILE A 275 21.44 -9.17 0.00
C ILE A 275 20.94 -10.42 0.72
N LEU A 276 19.65 -10.49 1.06
CA LEU A 276 19.07 -11.64 1.75
C LEU A 276 19.14 -12.91 0.88
N PHE A 277 18.90 -12.80 -0.42
CA PHE A 277 19.04 -13.92 -1.34
C PHE A 277 20.48 -14.43 -1.41
N PHE A 278 21.47 -13.56 -1.63
CA PHE A 278 22.86 -14.00 -1.74
C PHE A 278 23.50 -14.45 -0.43
N LYS A 279 23.05 -13.92 0.72
CA LYS A 279 23.60 -14.28 2.03
C LYS A 279 22.89 -15.47 2.67
N LEU A 280 21.58 -15.60 2.48
CA LEU A 280 20.74 -16.56 3.20
C LEU A 280 20.00 -17.54 2.27
N GLY A 281 20.04 -17.34 0.95
CA GLY A 281 19.29 -18.15 -0.01
C GLY A 281 17.78 -17.93 0.01
N VAL A 282 17.30 -16.91 0.74
CA VAL A 282 15.87 -16.64 0.89
C VAL A 282 15.42 -15.71 -0.24
N ARG A 283 14.47 -16.18 -1.05
CA ARG A 283 13.88 -15.41 -2.15
C ARG A 283 12.65 -14.63 -1.65
N PRO A 284 12.52 -13.32 -1.94
CA PRO A 284 11.31 -12.59 -1.65
C PRO A 284 10.16 -13.02 -2.57
N ARG A 285 8.94 -12.85 -2.08
CA ARG A 285 7.74 -13.18 -2.85
C ARG A 285 7.49 -12.24 -4.03
N SER A 286 7.89 -10.97 -3.92
CA SER A 286 7.82 -9.94 -4.97
C SER A 286 8.49 -10.34 -6.30
N TRP A 287 9.38 -11.34 -6.29
CA TRP A 287 10.05 -11.83 -7.50
C TRP A 287 9.25 -12.89 -8.27
N SER A 288 8.13 -13.34 -7.72
CA SER A 288 7.27 -14.33 -8.36
C SER A 288 6.18 -13.61 -9.17
N GLU A 289 5.71 -14.24 -10.25
CA GLU A 289 4.55 -13.72 -10.97
C GLU A 289 3.35 -13.66 -10.01
N PRO A 290 2.54 -12.58 -10.04
CA PRO A 290 1.34 -12.50 -9.23
C PRO A 290 0.43 -13.70 -9.50
N ASN A 291 0.11 -14.44 -8.45
CA ASN A 291 -0.88 -15.51 -8.51
C ASN A 291 -2.24 -14.98 -7.99
N SER A 292 -3.26 -15.84 -7.98
CA SER A 292 -4.60 -15.49 -7.49
C SER A 292 -4.61 -15.01 -6.03
N ASP A 293 -3.62 -15.40 -5.23
CA ASP A 293 -3.54 -15.08 -3.80
C ASP A 293 -3.10 -13.62 -3.55
N TRP A 294 -2.64 -12.92 -4.59
CA TRP A 294 -2.20 -11.51 -4.55
C TRP A 294 -3.07 -10.59 -5.42
N THR A 295 -3.80 -11.17 -6.35
CA THR A 295 -4.64 -10.41 -7.28
C THR A 295 -5.94 -10.05 -6.57
N GLU A 296 -6.29 -8.77 -6.57
CA GLU A 296 -7.56 -8.31 -6.00
C GLU A 296 -8.73 -9.06 -6.65
N ASP A 297 -9.56 -9.71 -5.83
CA ASP A 297 -10.77 -10.36 -6.31
C ASP A 297 -11.76 -9.32 -6.82
N THR A 298 -12.06 -9.35 -8.12
CA THR A 298 -12.84 -8.34 -8.84
C THR A 298 -14.35 -8.35 -8.55
N GLN A 299 -14.80 -8.82 -7.39
CA GLN A 299 -16.22 -8.83 -7.01
C GLN A 299 -16.84 -7.43 -6.84
N THR A 300 -16.17 -6.34 -7.21
CA THR A 300 -16.78 -5.00 -7.29
C THR A 300 -16.18 -4.11 -8.39
N SER A 301 -16.42 -4.42 -9.67
CA SER A 301 -16.20 -3.43 -10.74
C SER A 301 -17.24 -3.40 -11.88
N CYS A 302 -18.27 -4.26 -11.86
CA CYS A 302 -19.31 -4.23 -12.90
C CYS A 302 -20.51 -3.39 -12.46
N SER A 303 -20.36 -2.06 -12.41
CA SER A 303 -21.48 -1.11 -12.29
C SER A 303 -21.14 0.26 -12.87
N GLN A 304 -20.39 0.32 -13.98
CA GLN A 304 -20.34 1.52 -14.83
C GLN A 304 -20.24 1.10 -16.30
N THR A 305 -21.37 0.71 -16.88
CA THR A 305 -21.53 0.74 -18.34
C THR A 305 -22.77 1.57 -18.64
N THR A 306 -22.49 2.81 -19.02
CA THR A 306 -23.21 3.68 -19.97
C THR A 306 -24.58 3.18 -20.46
N MET A 307 -25.65 3.90 -20.08
CA MET A 307 -26.82 4.05 -20.94
C MET A 307 -26.61 5.27 -21.84
N HIS A 308 -26.47 5.01 -23.14
CA HIS A 308 -26.88 5.92 -24.20
C HIS A 308 -28.35 5.61 -24.53
#